data_AF-A0A9E5MVZ6-F1
#
_entry.id   AF-A0A9E5MVZ6-F1
#
_cell.length_a   1.000
_cell.length_b   1.000
_cell.length_c   1.000
_cell.angle_alpha   90.00
_cell.angle_beta   90.00
_cell.angle_gamma   90.00
#
_symmetry.space_group_name_H-M   'P 1'
#
loop_
_entity.id
_entity.type
_entity.pdbx_description
1 polymer ?
#
loop_
_entity_poly.entity_id
_entity_poly.type
_entity_poly.pdbx_seq_one_letter_code
_entity_poly.pdbx_strand_id
1 'polypeptide(L)'
;FDWVYIDANHTYEGVLADLEASLPKVRPGGLICGHDYTDTPAWQAANFGVVQAVHEFCGRHQWQIICITQELQDPKSRDNPSFVLRHASLSDDVFTKSAWWRKFMP
;
A
#
# COMPACT_ATOMS: atom_id res chain seq x y z
N PHE A 1 -1.41 -4.24 16.01
CA PHE A 1 -2.25 -3.14 15.55
C PHE A 1 -3.21 -3.62 14.47
N ASP A 2 -4.39 -3.02 14.40
CA ASP A 2 -5.34 -3.21 13.30
C ASP A 2 -4.83 -2.61 11.99
N TRP A 3 -4.10 -1.50 12.07
CA TRP A 3 -3.48 -0.84 10.94
C TRP A 3 -2.27 -0.03 11.40
N VAL A 4 -1.37 0.26 10.47
CA VAL A 4 -0.22 1.16 10.63
C VAL A 4 -0.25 2.17 9.49
N TYR A 5 0.12 3.43 9.77
CA TYR A 5 0.21 4.50 8.78
C TYR A 5 1.63 5.08 8.76
N ILE A 6 2.27 5.10 7.59
CA ILE A 6 3.66 5.52 7.38
C ILE A 6 3.69 6.82 6.56
N ASP A 7 4.24 7.88 7.14
CA ASP A 7 4.37 9.22 6.52
C ASP A 7 5.59 9.94 7.11
N ALA A 8 6.75 9.30 6.97
CA ALA A 8 7.99 9.67 7.64
C ALA A 8 9.12 9.94 6.64
N ASN A 9 10.11 9.04 6.54
CA ASN A 9 11.19 9.18 5.57
C ASN A 9 10.73 8.68 4.20
N HIS A 10 10.99 9.46 3.17
CA HIS A 10 10.56 9.20 1.81
C HIS A 10 11.66 8.64 0.90
N THR A 11 12.87 8.39 1.42
CA THR A 11 13.86 7.60 0.68
C THR A 11 13.42 6.15 0.61
N TYR A 12 13.85 5.46 -0.44
CA TYR A 12 13.58 4.04 -0.64
C TYR A 12 13.93 3.20 0.59
N GLU A 13 15.11 3.42 1.19
CA GLU A 13 15.58 2.66 2.35
C GLU A 13 14.73 2.95 3.60
N GLY A 14 14.32 4.21 3.78
CA GLY A 14 13.47 4.61 4.90
C GLY A 14 12.10 3.97 4.83
N VAL A 15 11.44 4.09 3.68
CA VAL A 15 10.11 3.50 3.46
C VAL A 15 10.17 1.98 3.61
N LEU A 16 11.15 1.32 2.99
CA LEU A 16 11.29 -0.13 3.09
C LEU A 16 11.54 -0.57 4.54
N ALA A 17 12.40 0.13 5.28
CA ALA A 17 12.65 -0.18 6.69
C ALA A 17 11.38 -0.05 7.55
N ASP A 18 10.58 1.00 7.33
CA ASP A 18 9.32 1.20 8.06
C ASP A 18 8.27 0.13 7.71
N LEU A 19 8.19 -0.27 6.43
CA LEU A 19 7.31 -1.36 5.98
C LEU A 19 7.72 -2.70 6.63
N GLU A 20 9.01 -3.04 6.61
CA GLU A 20 9.55 -4.26 7.23
C GLU A 20 9.32 -4.26 8.75
N ALA A 21 9.56 -3.12 9.41
CA ALA A 21 9.32 -2.96 10.83
C ALA A 21 7.83 -3.04 11.22
N SER A 22 6.92 -2.92 10.25
CA SER A 22 5.47 -3.01 10.46
C SER A 22 4.94 -4.44 10.38
N LEU A 23 5.61 -5.34 9.65
CA LEU A 23 5.20 -6.75 9.47
C LEU A 23 4.83 -7.48 10.77
N PRO A 24 5.68 -7.53 11.81
CA PRO A 24 5.36 -8.26 13.03
C PRO A 24 4.34 -7.53 13.92
N LYS A 25 4.02 -6.27 13.62
CA LYS A 25 3.15 -5.41 14.43
C LYS A 25 1.72 -5.41 13.92
N VAL A 26 1.49 -5.69 12.65
CA VAL A 26 0.16 -5.72 12.05
C VAL A 26 -0.45 -7.10 12.27
N ARG A 27 -1.67 -7.15 12.83
CA ARG A 27 -2.36 -8.42 13.05
C ARG A 27 -2.76 -9.07 11.71
N PRO A 28 -3.05 -10.38 11.67
CA PRO A 28 -3.68 -10.98 10.50
C PRO A 28 -4.96 -10.22 10.08
N GLY A 29 -5.01 -9.84 8.81
CA GLY A 29 -6.09 -9.01 8.24
C GLY A 29 -6.02 -7.53 8.54
N GLY A 30 -4.96 -7.07 9.20
CA GLY A 30 -4.67 -5.65 9.34
C GLY A 30 -4.12 -5.03 8.06
N LEU A 31 -3.98 -3.71 8.09
CA LEU A 31 -3.56 -2.90 6.94
C LEU A 31 -2.23 -2.19 7.21
N ILE A 32 -1.47 -1.94 6.15
CA ILE A 32 -0.36 -1.00 6.18
C ILE A 32 -0.70 0.09 5.17
N CYS A 33 -0.70 1.34 5.61
CA CYS A 33 -1.02 2.50 4.79
C CYS A 33 0.17 3.46 4.76
N GLY A 34 0.21 4.34 3.77
CA GLY A 34 1.15 5.46 3.78
C GLY A 34 0.82 6.53 2.76
N HIS A 35 1.58 7.62 2.79
CA HIS A 35 1.40 8.77 1.91
C HIS A 35 2.43 8.83 0.78
N ASP A 36 2.32 9.84 -0.07
CA ASP A 36 3.26 10.22 -1.12
C ASP A 36 3.63 9.09 -2.10
N TYR A 37 2.64 8.29 -2.51
CA TYR A 37 2.77 7.28 -3.55
C TYR A 37 2.91 7.92 -4.95
N THR A 38 4.08 8.50 -5.21
CA THR A 38 4.40 9.22 -6.45
C THR A 38 5.87 9.04 -6.82
N ASP A 39 6.16 8.99 -8.12
CA ASP A 39 7.50 8.76 -8.66
C ASP A 39 7.87 9.73 -9.80
N THR A 40 7.29 10.93 -9.81
CA THR A 40 7.59 11.92 -10.86
C THR A 40 9.09 12.22 -10.99
N PRO A 41 9.57 12.69 -12.15
CA PRO A 41 11.00 13.03 -12.32
C PRO A 41 11.54 14.02 -11.28
N ALA A 42 10.71 14.95 -10.82
CA ALA A 42 11.09 15.90 -9.77
C ALA A 42 11.33 15.19 -8.43
N TRP A 43 10.52 14.19 -8.10
CA TRP A 43 10.68 13.39 -6.89
C TRP A 43 11.86 12.42 -6.99
N GLN A 44 12.07 11.79 -8.14
CA GLN A 44 13.26 10.96 -8.37
C GLN A 44 14.56 11.77 -8.17
N ALA A 45 14.61 13.00 -8.69
CA ALA A 45 15.74 13.90 -8.49
C ALA A 45 15.96 14.29 -7.00
N ALA A 46 14.92 14.20 -6.17
CA ALA A 46 14.97 14.43 -4.73
C ALA A 46 15.25 13.16 -3.91
N ASN A 47 15.64 12.05 -4.55
CA ASN A 47 15.87 10.74 -3.92
C ASN A 47 14.63 10.17 -3.22
N PHE A 48 13.45 10.46 -3.76
CA PHE A 48 12.17 9.92 -3.29
C PHE A 48 11.99 8.49 -3.82
N GLY A 49 11.65 7.54 -2.94
CA GLY A 49 11.66 6.11 -3.24
C GLY A 49 10.43 5.34 -2.78
N VAL A 50 9.31 6.03 -2.48
CA VAL A 50 8.08 5.43 -1.94
C VAL A 50 7.54 4.33 -2.86
N VAL A 51 7.30 4.64 -4.14
CA VAL A 51 6.73 3.68 -5.11
C VAL A 51 7.64 2.45 -5.23
N GLN A 52 8.95 2.66 -5.38
CA GLN A 52 9.91 1.58 -5.48
C GLN A 52 9.89 0.65 -4.25
N ALA A 53 9.92 1.23 -3.05
CA ALA A 53 9.92 0.48 -1.80
C ALA A 53 8.62 -0.31 -1.59
N VAL A 54 7.47 0.30 -1.88
CA VAL A 54 6.15 -0.36 -1.78
C VAL A 54 6.05 -1.55 -2.74
N HIS A 55 6.49 -1.39 -4.00
CA HIS A 55 6.46 -2.47 -4.98
C HIS A 55 7.35 -3.64 -4.57
N GLU A 56 8.58 -3.35 -4.13
CA GLU A 56 9.50 -4.37 -3.67
C GLU A 56 8.95 -5.12 -2.44
N PHE A 57 8.45 -4.38 -1.45
CA PHE A 57 7.84 -4.95 -0.26
C PHE A 57 6.68 -5.89 -0.61
N CYS A 58 5.78 -5.46 -1.50
CA CYS A 58 4.67 -6.29 -1.97
C CYS A 58 5.16 -7.59 -2.61
N GLY A 59 6.18 -7.52 -3.46
CA GLY A 59 6.80 -8.67 -4.11
C GLY A 59 7.48 -9.64 -3.15
N ARG A 60 8.08 -9.14 -2.06
CA ARG A 60 8.78 -9.96 -1.06
C ARG A 60 7.86 -10.68 -0.08
N HIS A 61 6.77 -10.03 0.32
CA HIS A 61 5.98 -10.46 1.48
C HIS A 61 4.56 -10.92 1.15
N GLN A 62 4.22 -11.07 -0.14
CA GLN A 62 2.86 -11.40 -0.58
C GLN A 62 1.83 -10.37 -0.11
N TRP A 63 2.19 -9.08 -0.12
CA TRP A 63 1.26 -7.98 0.10
C TRP A 63 0.81 -7.38 -1.23
N GLN A 64 -0.34 -6.73 -1.23
CA GLN A 64 -0.95 -6.13 -2.41
C GLN A 64 -1.46 -4.74 -2.07
N ILE A 65 -1.30 -3.81 -3.01
CA ILE A 65 -1.99 -2.52 -2.99
C ILE A 65 -3.47 -2.80 -3.26
N ILE A 66 -4.34 -2.42 -2.32
CA ILE A 66 -5.80 -2.60 -2.44
C ILE A 66 -6.53 -1.27 -2.67
N CYS A 67 -5.86 -0.14 -2.44
CA CYS A 67 -6.40 1.19 -2.68
C CYS A 67 -5.25 2.19 -2.88
N ILE A 68 -5.47 3.15 -3.78
CA ILE A 68 -4.69 4.38 -3.92
C ILE A 68 -5.71 5.52 -3.92
N THR A 69 -5.48 6.57 -3.14
CA THR A 69 -6.40 7.72 -3.08
C THR A 69 -6.29 8.58 -4.34
N GLN A 70 -7.33 9.35 -4.61
CA GLN A 70 -7.28 10.46 -5.54
C GLN A 70 -7.32 11.74 -4.70
N GLU A 71 -6.22 12.48 -4.67
CA GLU A 71 -6.19 13.81 -4.07
C GLU A 71 -6.93 14.77 -5.02
N LEU A 72 -7.78 15.64 -4.47
CA LEU A 72 -8.37 16.69 -5.28
C LEU A 72 -7.25 17.67 -5.66
N GLN A 73 -7.24 18.12 -6.92
CA GLN A 73 -6.30 19.13 -7.41
C GLN A 73 -6.47 20.44 -6.62
N ASP A 74 -5.78 20.56 -5.49
CA ASP A 74 -5.60 21.82 -4.80
C ASP A 74 -4.36 22.50 -5.41
N PRO A 75 -4.50 23.70 -6.00
CA PRO A 75 -3.35 24.45 -6.50
C PRO A 75 -2.29 24.77 -5.42
N LYS A 76 -2.57 24.53 -4.14
CA LYS A 76 -1.63 24.66 -3.02
C LYS A 76 -1.05 23.32 -2.53
N SER A 77 -1.64 22.18 -2.88
CA SER A 77 -1.12 20.86 -2.47
C SER A 77 -0.33 20.22 -3.61
N ARG A 78 0.68 19.43 -3.25
CA ARG A 78 1.32 18.53 -4.20
C ARG A 78 0.43 17.29 -4.29
N ASP A 79 -0.03 16.96 -5.50
CA ASP A 79 -0.88 15.80 -5.77
C ASP A 79 -0.08 14.50 -5.52
N ASN A 80 -0.18 14.02 -4.28
CA ASN A 80 0.63 12.95 -3.74
C ASN A 80 -0.31 11.93 -3.08
N PRO A 81 -0.73 10.87 -3.80
CA PRO A 81 -1.77 10.00 -3.30
C PRO A 81 -1.27 9.11 -2.14
N SER A 82 -2.20 8.71 -1.27
CA SER A 82 -1.97 7.68 -0.25
C SER A 82 -2.15 6.28 -0.84
N PHE A 83 -1.53 5.29 -0.22
CA PHE A 83 -1.67 3.87 -0.56
C PHE A 83 -2.16 3.05 0.64
N VAL A 84 -2.84 1.94 0.35
CA VAL A 84 -3.25 0.94 1.34
C VAL A 84 -2.84 -0.46 0.88
N LEU A 85 -2.11 -1.17 1.74
CA LEU A 85 -1.63 -2.53 1.53
C LEU A 85 -2.39 -3.52 2.40
N ARG A 86 -2.59 -4.72 1.85
CA ARG A 86 -3.13 -5.88 2.56
C ARG A 86 -2.39 -7.16 2.15
N HIS A 87 -2.22 -8.08 3.09
CA HIS A 87 -1.67 -9.40 2.80
C HIS A 87 -2.60 -10.18 1.83
N ALA A 88 -2.03 -10.81 0.81
CA ALA A 88 -2.74 -11.44 -0.31
C ALA A 88 -3.57 -12.66 0.12
N SER A 89 -3.21 -13.36 1.19
CA SER A 89 -3.99 -14.51 1.67
C SER A 89 -5.43 -14.19 2.10
N LEU A 90 -5.79 -12.91 2.20
CA LEU A 90 -7.13 -12.45 2.57
C LEU A 90 -7.86 -11.70 1.44
N SER A 91 -7.21 -11.42 0.30
CA SER A 91 -7.91 -10.87 -0.87
C SER A 91 -8.71 -11.93 -1.63
N ASP A 92 -8.27 -13.20 -1.59
CA ASP A 92 -8.96 -14.30 -2.25
C ASP A 92 -10.20 -14.79 -1.49
N ASP A 93 -10.34 -14.48 -0.19
CA ASP A 93 -11.32 -15.15 0.67
C ASP A 93 -12.78 -14.74 0.41
N VAL A 94 -13.01 -13.50 -0.02
CA VAL A 94 -14.37 -12.98 -0.30
C VAL A 94 -14.95 -13.64 -1.56
N PHE A 95 -14.11 -13.90 -2.57
CA PHE A 95 -14.55 -14.49 -3.84
C PHE A 95 -14.43 -16.03 -3.86
N THR A 96 -13.51 -16.64 -3.12
CA THR A 96 -13.31 -18.10 -3.21
C THR A 96 -14.12 -18.91 -2.18
N LYS A 97 -14.48 -18.36 -1.01
CA LYS A 97 -15.17 -19.14 0.03
C LYS A 97 -16.70 -19.10 0.02
N SER A 98 -17.33 -18.21 -0.74
CA SER A 98 -18.79 -18.22 -0.87
C SER A 98 -19.23 -19.04 -2.10
N ALA A 99 -19.52 -20.33 -1.93
CA ALA A 99 -20.11 -21.17 -3.00
C ALA A 99 -21.46 -20.64 -3.55
N TRP A 100 -22.01 -19.58 -2.94
CA TRP A 100 -23.28 -18.94 -3.28
C TRP A 100 -23.28 -18.27 -4.67
N TRP A 101 -22.16 -17.70 -5.13
CA TRP A 101 -22.15 -16.94 -6.39
C TRP A 101 -22.17 -17.83 -7.65
N ARG A 102 -21.74 -19.09 -7.57
CA ARG A 102 -21.79 -20.05 -8.71
C ARG A 102 -23.19 -20.54 -9.05
N LYS A 103 -24.20 -20.24 -8.23
CA LYS A 103 -25.57 -20.75 -8.38
C LYS A 103 -26.50 -19.80 -9.17
N PHE A 104 -26.10 -18.56 -9.42
CA PHE A 104 -27.03 -17.50 -9.88
C PHE A 104 -26.52 -16.63 -11.04
N MET A 105 -25.48 -17.04 -11.78
CA MET A 105 -25.20 -16.47 -13.10
C MET A 105 -25.45 -17.51 -14.19
N PRO A 106 -26.13 -17.14 -15.29
CA PRO A 106 -26.36 -18.03 -16.44
C PRO A 106 -25.06 -18.40 -17.16
#